data_AF-A0A6J7B209-F1
#
_entry.id   AF-A0A6J7B209-F1
#
_cell.length_a   1.000
_cell.length_b   1.000
_cell.length_c   1.000
_cell.angle_alpha   90.00
_cell.angle_beta   90.00
_cell.angle_gamma   90.00
#
_symmetry.space_group_name_H-M   'P 1'
#
loop_
_entity.id
_entity.type
_entity.pdbx_description
1 polymer ?
#
loop_
_entity_poly.entity_id
_entity_poly.type
_entity_poly.pdbx_seq_one_letter_code
_entity_poly.pdbx_strand_id
1 'polypeptide(L)'
;MESLAALVAILMLTALLSGPVAIALSAIKTDIWILNIFRKLFHGFFVTISLWIGMMFFLSSSMPFFARLIGLYALTTGFIASRREYFPDIKIVSQLFARFGIQRKAVNKSGEGLEASGDGSQANTKRYSSMHGPIIKWRRNGRSGGNDGHGPSGQH
;
A
#
# COMPACT_ATOMS: atom_id res chain seq x y z
N MET A 1 -26.67 36.41 1.71
CA MET A 1 -25.26 35.96 1.82
C MET A 1 -25.10 34.71 2.69
N GLU A 2 -25.94 34.53 3.72
CA GLU A 2 -25.85 33.38 4.65
C GLU A 2 -26.02 32.01 3.95
N SER A 3 -26.97 31.88 3.03
CA SER A 3 -27.21 30.63 2.29
C SER A 3 -26.01 30.18 1.44
N LEU A 4 -25.28 31.13 0.85
CA LEU A 4 -24.06 30.85 0.08
C LEU A 4 -22.96 30.31 0.99
N ALA A 5 -22.77 30.94 2.16
CA ALA A 5 -21.78 30.48 3.13
C ALA A 5 -22.10 29.06 3.64
N ALA A 6 -23.37 28.76 3.91
CA ALA A 6 -23.80 27.43 4.30
C ALA A 6 -23.51 26.38 3.22
N LEU A 7 -23.78 26.69 1.95
CA LEU A 7 -23.49 25.79 0.83
C LEU A 7 -21.98 25.53 0.70
N VAL A 8 -21.15 26.58 0.81
CA VAL A 8 -19.69 26.42 0.78
C VAL A 8 -19.20 25.58 1.96
N ALA A 9 -19.77 25.76 3.15
CA ALA A 9 -19.43 24.95 4.32
C ALA A 9 -19.78 23.46 4.11
N ILE A 10 -20.93 23.15 3.50
CA ILE A 10 -21.31 21.78 3.13
C ILE A 10 -20.34 21.19 2.10
N LEU A 11 -19.93 21.98 1.10
CA LEU A 11 -18.93 21.53 0.12
C LEU A 11 -17.55 21.28 0.76
N MET A 12 -17.13 22.12 1.71
CA MET A 12 -15.90 21.90 2.49
C MET A 12 -15.98 20.64 3.34
N LEU A 13 -17.11 20.40 4.00
CA LEU A 13 -17.33 19.22 4.81
C LEU A 13 -17.33 17.94 3.95
N THR A 14 -17.98 17.97 2.79
CA THR A 14 -17.99 16.84 1.84
C THR A 14 -16.60 16.57 1.27
N ALA A 15 -15.81 17.62 0.96
CA ALA A 15 -14.42 17.48 0.54
C ALA A 15 -13.55 16.81 1.63
N LEU A 16 -13.77 17.17 2.90
CA LEU A 16 -13.04 16.61 4.04
C LEU A 16 -13.43 15.15 4.33
N LEU A 17 -14.70 14.80 4.19
CA LEU A 17 -15.20 13.47 4.57
C LEU A 17 -15.12 12.43 3.45
N SER A 18 -15.35 12.82 2.19
CA SER A 18 -15.46 11.88 1.06
C SER A 18 -14.22 10.98 0.88
N GLY A 19 -13.02 11.55 0.99
CA GLY A 19 -11.76 10.80 0.88
C GLY A 19 -11.58 9.76 2.00
N PRO A 20 -11.56 10.16 3.28
CA PRO A 20 -11.49 9.23 4.41
C PRO A 20 -12.58 8.17 4.43
N VAL A 21 -13.82 8.54 4.07
CA VAL A 21 -14.94 7.59 3.98
C VAL A 21 -14.69 6.56 2.89
N ALA A 22 -14.19 6.96 1.72
CA ALA A 22 -13.79 6.01 0.68
C ALA A 22 -12.67 5.08 1.17
N ILE A 23 -11.66 5.62 1.88
CA ILE A 23 -10.62 4.79 2.49
C ILE A 23 -11.24 3.79 3.47
N ALA A 24 -12.14 4.20 4.35
CA ALA A 24 -12.81 3.30 5.28
C ALA A 24 -13.63 2.23 4.55
N LEU A 25 -14.36 2.60 3.49
CA LEU A 25 -15.20 1.69 2.72
C LEU A 25 -14.39 0.61 1.98
N SER A 26 -13.21 0.98 1.47
CA SER A 26 -12.25 0.01 0.90
C SER A 26 -11.62 -0.93 1.95
N ALA A 27 -11.76 -0.66 3.25
CA ALA A 27 -11.28 -1.56 4.31
C ALA A 27 -12.23 -2.72 4.61
N ILE A 28 -13.51 -2.56 4.29
CA ILE A 28 -14.54 -3.53 4.62
C ILE A 28 -14.45 -4.68 3.62
N LYS A 29 -14.24 -5.89 4.14
CA LYS A 29 -14.26 -7.13 3.34
C LYS A 29 -15.68 -7.68 3.34
N THR A 30 -16.18 -8.04 2.16
CA THR A 30 -17.49 -8.64 1.98
C THR A 30 -17.40 -9.86 1.08
N ASP A 31 -17.95 -10.99 1.53
CA ASP A 31 -17.89 -12.27 0.79
C ASP A 31 -19.08 -12.46 -0.17
N ILE A 32 -20.18 -11.73 0.07
CA ILE A 32 -21.37 -11.78 -0.78
C ILE A 32 -21.16 -10.90 -2.01
N TRP A 33 -21.38 -11.46 -3.20
CA TRP A 33 -21.18 -10.78 -4.48
C TRP A 33 -21.95 -9.45 -4.61
N ILE A 34 -23.23 -9.43 -4.22
CA ILE A 34 -24.06 -8.22 -4.32
C ILE A 34 -23.56 -7.09 -3.41
N LEU A 35 -23.20 -7.40 -2.16
CA LEU A 35 -22.62 -6.43 -1.24
C LEU A 35 -21.28 -5.91 -1.74
N ASN A 36 -20.49 -6.74 -2.41
CA ASN A 36 -19.23 -6.32 -3.01
C ASN A 36 -19.45 -5.30 -4.16
N ILE A 37 -20.48 -5.50 -4.98
CA ILE A 37 -20.87 -4.51 -6.02
C ILE A 37 -21.30 -3.20 -5.40
N PHE A 38 -22.20 -3.24 -4.42
CA PHE A 38 -22.66 -2.04 -3.73
C PHE A 38 -21.49 -1.30 -3.07
N ARG A 39 -20.62 -2.02 -2.35
CA ARG A 39 -19.40 -1.44 -1.75
C ARG A 39 -18.52 -0.76 -2.79
N LYS A 40 -18.28 -1.38 -3.93
CA LYS A 40 -17.48 -0.80 -5.03
C LYS A 40 -18.15 0.41 -5.68
N LEU A 41 -19.48 0.40 -5.81
CA LEU A 41 -20.25 1.51 -6.35
C LEU A 41 -20.17 2.73 -5.44
N PHE A 42 -20.43 2.55 -4.14
CA PHE A 42 -20.30 3.62 -3.16
C PHE A 42 -18.85 4.11 -3.03
N HIS A 43 -17.87 3.21 -3.07
CA HIS A 43 -16.46 3.58 -3.04
C HIS A 43 -16.09 4.47 -4.24
N GLY A 44 -16.46 4.02 -5.45
CA GLY A 44 -16.25 4.79 -6.67
C GLY A 44 -16.94 6.15 -6.62
N PHE A 45 -18.16 6.23 -6.08
CA PHE A 45 -18.92 7.47 -5.94
C PHE A 45 -18.23 8.48 -5.00
N PHE A 46 -17.77 8.05 -3.82
CA PHE A 46 -17.06 8.94 -2.91
C PHE A 46 -15.72 9.40 -3.48
N VAL A 47 -15.02 8.51 -4.19
CA VAL A 47 -13.78 8.85 -4.90
C VAL A 47 -14.02 9.92 -5.97
N THR A 48 -15.04 9.76 -6.81
CA THR A 48 -15.31 10.73 -7.88
C THR A 48 -15.74 12.09 -7.34
N ILE A 49 -16.59 12.12 -6.29
CA ILE A 49 -16.94 13.36 -5.58
C ILE A 49 -15.69 14.04 -5.03
N SER A 50 -14.83 13.28 -4.35
CA SER A 50 -13.60 13.79 -3.74
C SER A 50 -12.66 14.40 -4.79
N LEU A 51 -12.48 13.73 -5.93
CA LEU A 51 -11.66 14.23 -7.02
C LEU A 51 -12.27 15.45 -7.70
N TRP A 52 -13.58 15.46 -7.94
CA TRP A 52 -14.26 16.57 -8.63
C TRP A 52 -14.27 17.84 -7.78
N ILE A 53 -14.69 17.75 -6.51
CA ILE A 53 -14.68 18.89 -5.57
C ILE A 53 -13.23 19.31 -5.26
N GLY A 54 -12.32 18.35 -5.08
CA GLY A 54 -10.91 18.62 -4.84
C GLY A 54 -10.26 19.40 -5.98
N MET A 55 -10.52 19.00 -7.23
CA MET A 55 -10.06 19.71 -8.43
C MET A 55 -10.64 21.12 -8.47
N MET A 56 -11.94 21.26 -8.25
CA MET A 56 -12.64 22.55 -8.25
C MET A 56 -12.00 23.52 -7.25
N PHE A 57 -11.75 23.09 -6.02
CA PHE A 57 -11.16 23.94 -4.98
C PHE A 57 -9.67 24.23 -5.21
N PHE A 58 -8.91 23.25 -5.71
CA PHE A 58 -7.47 23.41 -5.89
C PHE A 58 -7.11 24.29 -7.09
N LEU A 59 -7.81 24.11 -8.23
CA LEU A 59 -7.55 24.81 -9.49
C LEU A 59 -8.14 26.22 -9.54
N SER A 60 -9.14 26.51 -8.71
CA SER A 60 -9.74 27.85 -8.64
C SER A 60 -8.78 28.85 -8.00
N SER A 61 -8.19 29.73 -8.81
CA SER A 61 -7.24 30.75 -8.34
C SER A 61 -7.87 31.83 -7.44
N SER A 62 -9.19 32.00 -7.49
CA SER A 62 -9.94 32.97 -6.68
C SER A 62 -10.27 32.49 -5.27
N MET A 63 -9.97 31.23 -4.94
CA MET A 63 -10.29 30.64 -3.64
C MET A 63 -9.24 31.01 -2.59
N PRO A 64 -9.64 31.22 -1.32
CA PRO A 64 -8.71 31.47 -0.24
C PRO A 64 -7.75 30.28 -0.07
N PHE A 65 -6.54 30.55 0.42
CA PHE A 65 -5.49 29.54 0.55
C PHE A 65 -5.95 28.26 1.28
N PHE A 66 -6.71 28.42 2.37
CA PHE A 66 -7.21 27.29 3.16
C PHE A 66 -8.17 26.37 2.37
N ALA A 67 -9.04 26.95 1.54
CA ALA A 67 -9.92 26.18 0.66
C ALA A 67 -9.13 25.31 -0.33
N ARG A 68 -8.02 25.84 -0.84
CA ARG A 68 -7.13 25.11 -1.76
C ARG A 68 -6.40 23.97 -1.08
N LEU A 69 -6.01 24.13 0.20
CA LEU A 69 -5.44 23.04 1.00
C LEU A 69 -6.44 21.91 1.22
N ILE A 70 -7.71 22.24 1.50
CA ILE A 70 -8.79 21.25 1.59
C ILE A 70 -8.98 20.55 0.24
N GLY A 71 -8.93 21.30 -0.86
CA GLY A 71 -8.96 20.73 -2.21
C GLY A 71 -7.82 19.74 -2.46
N LEU A 72 -6.59 20.12 -2.11
CA LEU A 72 -5.41 19.25 -2.22
C LEU A 72 -5.51 18.01 -1.32
N TYR A 73 -6.04 18.17 -0.11
CA TYR A 73 -6.33 17.06 0.80
C TYR A 73 -7.35 16.08 0.19
N ALA A 74 -8.44 16.59 -0.40
CA ALA A 74 -9.42 15.76 -1.07
C ALA A 74 -8.80 15.00 -2.26
N LEU A 75 -7.99 15.69 -3.09
CA LEU A 75 -7.29 15.04 -4.21
C LEU A 75 -6.34 13.93 -3.75
N THR A 76 -5.56 14.18 -2.71
CA THR A 76 -4.60 13.19 -2.19
C THR A 76 -5.29 11.99 -1.55
N THR A 77 -6.31 12.21 -0.72
CA THR A 77 -7.08 11.13 -0.10
C THR A 77 -7.92 10.35 -1.10
N GLY A 78 -8.56 11.01 -2.07
CA GLY A 78 -9.26 10.37 -3.18
C GLY A 78 -8.34 9.54 -4.08
N PHE A 79 -7.13 10.03 -4.37
CA PHE A 79 -6.11 9.24 -5.07
C PHE A 79 -5.69 8.01 -4.27
N ILE A 80 -5.41 8.14 -2.98
CA ILE A 80 -5.05 7.02 -2.11
C ILE A 80 -6.20 5.98 -2.04
N ALA A 81 -7.44 6.44 -1.90
CA ALA A 81 -8.63 5.59 -1.87
C ALA A 81 -8.80 4.80 -3.19
N SER A 82 -8.61 5.47 -4.33
CA SER A 82 -8.65 4.84 -5.65
C SER A 82 -7.57 3.76 -5.79
N ARG A 83 -6.36 4.09 -5.34
CA ARG A 83 -5.20 3.20 -5.39
C ARG A 83 -5.41 1.96 -4.53
N ARG A 84 -5.98 2.11 -3.35
CA ARG A 84 -6.23 1.00 -2.43
C ARG A 84 -7.23 -0.02 -2.98
N GLU A 85 -8.29 0.44 -3.63
CA GLU A 85 -9.37 -0.45 -4.11
C GLU A 85 -9.09 -1.04 -5.49
N TYR A 86 -8.68 -0.22 -6.47
CA TYR A 86 -8.58 -0.66 -7.86
C TYR A 86 -7.17 -1.14 -8.23
N PHE A 87 -6.14 -0.65 -7.53
CA PHE A 87 -4.75 -0.92 -7.89
C PHE A 87 -3.84 -1.20 -6.68
N PRO A 88 -4.14 -2.23 -5.87
CA PRO A 88 -3.34 -2.55 -4.68
C PRO A 88 -1.87 -2.90 -5.00
N ASP A 89 -1.61 -3.55 -6.14
CA ASP A 89 -0.31 -4.16 -6.47
C ASP A 89 0.48 -3.47 -7.59
N ILE A 90 0.61 -2.14 -7.54
CA ILE A 90 1.40 -1.43 -8.56
C ILE A 90 2.89 -1.48 -8.21
N LYS A 91 3.56 -2.50 -8.77
CA LYS A 91 5.03 -2.66 -8.77
C LYS A 91 5.78 -1.49 -9.44
N ILE A 92 5.09 -0.66 -10.24
CA ILE A 92 5.69 0.52 -10.88
C ILE A 92 6.09 1.59 -9.86
N VAL A 93 5.34 1.73 -8.76
CA VAL A 93 5.65 2.71 -7.73
C VAL A 93 6.84 2.27 -6.89
N SER A 94 6.99 0.97 -6.63
CA SER A 94 8.20 0.45 -5.98
C SER A 94 9.42 0.57 -6.87
N GLN A 95 9.30 0.37 -8.18
CA GLN A 95 10.41 0.62 -9.13
C GLN A 95 10.80 2.11 -9.18
N LEU A 96 9.83 3.03 -9.12
CA LEU A 96 10.10 4.46 -9.10
C LEU A 96 10.75 4.89 -7.78
N PHE A 97 10.22 4.46 -6.63
CA PHE A 97 10.83 4.74 -5.32
C PHE A 97 12.18 4.05 -5.12
N ALA A 98 12.40 2.87 -5.70
CA ALA A 98 13.71 2.21 -5.70
C ALA A 98 14.76 3.05 -6.46
N ARG A 99 14.37 3.73 -7.55
CA ARG A 99 15.24 4.69 -8.24
C ARG A 99 15.54 5.94 -7.40
N PHE A 100 14.64 6.33 -6.50
CA PHE A 100 14.85 7.39 -5.52
C PHE A 100 15.44 6.90 -4.18
N GLY A 101 15.88 5.63 -4.10
CA GLY A 101 16.53 5.07 -2.90
C GLY A 101 15.59 4.73 -1.73
N ILE A 102 14.28 4.90 -1.88
CA ILE A 102 13.28 4.60 -0.84
C ILE A 102 12.75 3.18 -1.06
N GLN A 103 13.49 2.18 -0.58
CA GLN A 103 13.05 0.78 -0.60
C GLN A 103 12.03 0.56 0.54
N ARG A 104 10.74 0.41 0.22
CA ARG A 104 9.76 -0.01 1.22
C ARG A 104 10.03 -1.46 1.59
N LYS A 105 10.36 -1.70 2.86
CA LYS A 105 10.44 -3.04 3.46
C LYS A 105 9.04 -3.66 3.35
N ALA A 106 8.89 -4.70 2.54
CA ALA A 106 7.66 -5.47 2.48
C ALA A 106 7.40 -6.05 3.87
N VAL A 107 6.38 -5.55 4.57
CA VAL A 107 5.84 -6.21 5.76
C VAL A 107 5.12 -7.44 5.23
N ASN A 108 5.80 -8.58 5.25
CA ASN A 108 5.16 -9.88 5.07
C ASN A 108 4.11 -10.03 6.16
N LYS A 109 2.83 -9.90 5.79
CA LYS A 109 1.71 -10.30 6.64
C LYS A 109 1.58 -11.83 6.55
N SER A 110 2.56 -12.53 7.10
CA SER A 110 2.50 -13.97 7.37
C SER A 110 2.13 -14.13 8.85
N GLY A 111 0.85 -14.21 9.16
CA GLY A 111 0.43 -14.41 10.55
C GLY A 111 -1.05 -14.13 10.82
N GLU A 112 -1.96 -14.55 9.95
CA GLU A 112 -3.38 -14.69 10.31
C GLU A 112 -3.85 -16.04 9.77
N GLY A 113 -3.94 -17.04 10.64
CA GLY A 113 -4.56 -18.33 10.34
C GLY A 113 -3.91 -19.51 11.06
N LEU A 114 -4.67 -20.11 11.97
CA LEU A 114 -4.55 -21.48 12.52
C LEU A 114 -3.73 -21.62 13.82
N GLU A 115 -4.24 -21.06 14.92
CA GLU A 115 -4.19 -21.78 16.20
C GLU A 115 -5.28 -22.87 16.16
N ALA A 116 -4.89 -24.05 15.67
CA ALA A 116 -5.64 -25.27 15.86
C ALA A 116 -4.78 -26.20 16.70
N SER A 117 -5.27 -26.44 17.92
CA SER A 117 -5.11 -27.67 18.71
C SER A 117 -3.70 -28.26 18.77
N GLY A 118 -3.00 -27.97 19.88
CA GLY A 118 -1.85 -28.76 20.27
C GLY A 118 -2.28 -30.19 20.59
N ASP A 119 -1.77 -31.15 19.84
CA ASP A 119 -1.38 -32.44 20.40
C ASP A 119 -0.26 -33.04 19.54
N GLY A 120 0.61 -33.78 20.19
CA GLY A 120 1.95 -34.08 19.72
C GLY A 120 2.05 -35.13 18.61
N SER A 121 3.31 -35.43 18.32
CA SER A 121 3.82 -36.61 17.61
C SER A 121 4.10 -36.48 16.11
N GLN A 122 5.41 -36.64 15.82
CA GLN A 122 5.98 -37.44 14.73
C GLN A 122 5.68 -36.98 13.29
N ALA A 123 6.66 -36.34 12.66
CA ALA A 123 7.63 -37.02 11.78
C ALA A 123 6.97 -37.60 10.52
N ASN A 124 7.09 -36.90 9.38
CA ASN A 124 7.84 -37.41 8.23
C ASN A 124 7.96 -36.35 7.13
N THR A 125 9.21 -36.10 6.72
CA THR A 125 9.66 -35.75 5.36
C THR A 125 8.71 -35.00 4.41
N LYS A 126 9.16 -33.85 3.93
CA LYS A 126 9.52 -33.68 2.51
C LYS A 126 10.45 -32.48 2.32
N ARG A 127 11.65 -32.78 1.82
CA ARG A 127 12.61 -31.84 1.26
C ARG A 127 11.95 -31.05 0.13
N TYR A 128 12.06 -29.73 0.15
CA TYR A 128 12.30 -28.92 -1.04
C TYR A 128 13.17 -27.72 -0.65
N SER A 129 14.46 -27.82 -0.99
CA SER A 129 15.32 -26.66 -1.15
C SER A 129 15.05 -26.05 -2.53
N SER A 130 14.49 -24.84 -2.57
CA SER A 130 14.69 -23.87 -3.64
C SER A 130 14.83 -22.52 -2.93
N MET A 131 16.04 -22.01 -2.66
CA MET A 131 17.06 -21.65 -3.64
C MET A 131 16.39 -20.87 -4.78
N HIS A 132 16.05 -19.61 -4.51
CA HIS A 132 16.17 -18.42 -5.38
C HIS A 132 15.48 -17.22 -4.68
N GLY A 133 16.16 -16.68 -3.68
CA GLY A 133 15.92 -15.35 -3.12
C GLY A 133 17.28 -14.66 -3.00
N PRO A 134 17.41 -13.33 -3.19
CA PRO A 134 18.71 -12.69 -3.22
C PRO A 134 19.39 -12.81 -1.85
N ILE A 135 20.46 -13.60 -1.79
CA ILE A 135 21.35 -13.68 -0.64
C ILE A 135 22.14 -12.37 -0.62
N ILE A 136 21.79 -11.46 0.28
CA ILE A 136 22.57 -10.26 0.55
C ILE A 136 23.87 -10.69 1.24
N LYS A 137 24.86 -11.12 0.45
CA LYS A 137 26.24 -11.27 0.89
C LYS A 137 26.88 -9.90 0.87
N TRP A 138 26.97 -9.27 2.03
CA TRP A 138 27.81 -8.09 2.23
C TRP A 138 29.27 -8.47 1.95
N ARG A 139 29.74 -8.24 0.72
CA ARG A 139 31.15 -8.40 0.36
C ARG A 139 31.90 -7.16 0.81
N ARG A 140 32.21 -7.08 2.11
CA ARG A 140 33.11 -6.05 2.65
C ARG A 140 34.53 -6.48 2.29
N ASN A 141 35.18 -5.73 1.41
CA ASN A 141 36.61 -5.78 1.17
C ASN A 141 37.36 -5.76 2.50
N GLY A 142 38.26 -6.72 2.71
CA GLY A 142 39.18 -6.68 3.85
C GLY A 142 39.82 -8.03 4.17
N ARG A 143 41.07 -8.17 3.71
CA ARG A 143 42.15 -9.04 4.23
C ARG A 143 42.23 -10.48 3.73
N SER A 144 43.28 -10.69 2.94
CA SER A 144 44.01 -11.96 2.81
C SER A 144 44.42 -12.48 4.20
N GLY A 145 44.12 -13.76 4.44
CA GLY A 145 44.68 -14.55 5.52
C GLY A 145 44.58 -15.99 5.09
N GLY A 146 45.69 -16.53 4.59
CA GLY A 146 45.79 -17.94 4.21
C GLY A 146 45.55 -18.85 5.41
N ASN A 147 44.93 -19.99 5.13
CA ASN A 147 45.20 -21.25 5.81
C ASN A 147 44.77 -22.39 4.88
N ASP A 148 45.54 -22.50 3.81
CA ASP A 148 45.66 -23.59 2.86
C ASP A 148 46.17 -24.85 3.57
N GLY A 149 45.22 -25.67 4.04
CA GLY A 149 45.49 -26.92 4.74
C GLY A 149 45.27 -28.21 3.94
N HIS A 150 44.87 -28.15 2.66
CA HIS A 150 44.75 -29.35 1.82
C HIS A 150 45.10 -29.05 0.35
N GLY A 151 46.40 -29.15 0.04
CA GLY A 151 46.88 -29.34 -1.32
C GLY A 151 46.69 -30.80 -1.79
N PRO A 152 46.58 -31.06 -3.10
CA PRO A 152 46.40 -32.40 -3.64
C PRO A 152 47.74 -33.14 -3.68
N SER A 153 47.88 -34.22 -2.90
CA SER A 153 49.01 -35.13 -2.98
C SER A 153 48.50 -36.56 -3.18
N GLY A 154 48.88 -37.17 -4.30
CA GLY A 154 48.85 -38.63 -4.46
C GLY A 154 48.11 -39.13 -5.69
N GLN A 155 48.70 -38.93 -6.87
CA GLN A 155 48.63 -39.92 -7.93
C GLN A 155 49.51 -41.10 -7.51
N HIS A 156 48.96 -42.32 -7.49
CA HIS A 156 49.62 -43.59 -7.85
C HIS A 156 48.56 -44.68 -7.99
#